data_AF-A0A1Q3H5F7-F1
#
_entry.id   AF-A0A1Q3H5F7-F1
#
_cell.length_a   1.000
_cell.length_b   1.000
_cell.length_c   1.000
_cell.angle_alpha   90.00
_cell.angle_beta   90.00
_cell.angle_gamma   90.00
#
_symmetry.space_group_name_H-M   'P 1'
#
loop_
_entity.id
_entity.type
_entity.pdbx_description
1 polymer ?
#
loop_
_entity_poly.entity_id
_entity_poly.type
_entity_poly.pdbx_seq_one_letter_code
_entity_poly.pdbx_strand_id
1 'polypeptide(L)'
;MPTSTGVNWAEIVRFPTTHPHYKEYEQRCIDARLQRSFIQDSWELIIRGLQRRAEFMEAGAWNLRVPEFVALDKLLSPRAKTLMMPSVSGTPLALWSGGIQVSQYVRGKGYDTLESTVYGGILDKMTNPGFKIWLGSEDWGPQGALWDTISARYVEFAASCRDTMHVFMRTHDLESTFYGEELVNWRKAKRKKETEPDGLTYHVLVGMDSFNVEKVFVREKEAKAFLLTFLGQLQSRFERNMLEQGVNHRYRSEVWRDNERAYRDTLRKKTYESYREYMEHPLRQTVEAFHEAEQALCPDKDFNPRKFSSVMDELLRTTRAKRGE
;
A
#
# COMPACT_ATOMS: atom_id res chain seq x y z
N MET A 1 10.33 -2.00 -22.47
CA MET A 1 10.47 -2.44 -21.06
C MET A 1 10.14 -3.92 -21.06
N PRO A 2 11.01 -4.80 -20.55
CA PRO A 2 10.72 -6.23 -20.56
C PRO A 2 9.48 -6.48 -19.69
N THR A 3 8.43 -6.99 -20.32
CA THR A 3 7.26 -7.58 -19.66
C THR A 3 7.70 -8.84 -18.91
N SER A 4 6.93 -9.32 -17.91
CA SER A 4 7.26 -10.58 -17.20
C SER A 4 7.41 -11.78 -18.15
N THR A 5 6.85 -11.68 -19.35
CA THR A 5 7.01 -12.63 -20.45
C THR A 5 8.45 -12.64 -20.98
N GLY A 6 9.20 -13.68 -20.61
CA GLY A 6 10.53 -13.97 -21.14
C GLY A 6 11.67 -13.91 -20.11
N VAL A 7 11.39 -13.56 -18.86
CA VAL A 7 12.39 -13.52 -17.79
C VAL A 7 12.40 -14.84 -17.02
N ASN A 8 13.56 -15.48 -16.93
CA ASN A 8 13.74 -16.69 -16.15
C ASN A 8 13.93 -16.36 -14.66
N TRP A 9 12.82 -16.21 -13.93
CA TRP A 9 12.84 -15.87 -12.51
C TRP A 9 13.62 -16.89 -11.66
N ALA A 10 13.52 -18.18 -11.96
CA ALA A 10 14.26 -19.23 -11.25
C ALA A 10 15.78 -19.06 -11.38
N GLU A 11 16.25 -18.65 -12.56
CA GLU A 11 17.66 -18.31 -12.78
C GLU A 11 18.08 -17.04 -12.04
N ILE A 12 17.22 -16.01 -12.02
CA ILE A 12 17.44 -14.79 -11.22
C ILE A 12 17.56 -15.12 -9.72
N VAL A 13 16.71 -15.99 -9.17
CA VAL A 13 16.82 -16.37 -7.75
C VAL A 13 18.16 -17.02 -7.45
N ARG A 14 18.68 -17.82 -8.39
CA ARG A 14 19.97 -18.49 -8.28
C ARG A 14 21.14 -17.52 -8.48
N PHE A 15 20.98 -16.55 -9.38
CA PHE A 15 21.97 -15.53 -9.72
C PHE A 15 21.33 -14.13 -9.70
N PRO A 16 21.11 -13.51 -8.52
CA PRO A 16 20.35 -12.26 -8.42
C PRO A 16 20.86 -11.11 -9.29
N THR A 17 22.14 -11.11 -9.63
CA THR A 17 22.77 -10.10 -10.50
C THR A 17 22.36 -10.17 -11.96
N THR A 18 21.74 -11.27 -12.41
CA THR A 18 21.16 -11.40 -13.76
C THR A 18 19.81 -10.71 -13.89
N HIS A 19 19.23 -10.23 -12.77
CA HIS A 19 18.01 -9.45 -12.80
C HIS A 19 18.17 -8.20 -13.67
N PRO A 20 17.24 -7.90 -14.60
CA PRO A 20 17.40 -6.82 -15.58
C PRO A 20 17.59 -5.45 -14.93
N HIS A 21 17.03 -5.26 -13.73
CA HIS A 21 17.14 -4.01 -12.97
C HIS A 21 18.29 -3.98 -11.94
N TYR A 22 19.13 -5.02 -11.86
CA TYR A 22 20.24 -5.04 -10.89
C TYR A 22 21.22 -3.88 -11.10
N LYS A 23 21.57 -3.56 -12.34
CA LYS A 23 22.50 -2.46 -12.64
C LYS A 23 21.97 -1.09 -12.22
N GLU A 24 20.67 -0.89 -12.35
CA GLU A 24 20.03 0.33 -11.88
C GLU A 24 20.00 0.41 -10.35
N TYR A 25 19.69 -0.70 -9.68
CA TYR A 25 19.78 -0.78 -8.23
C TYR A 25 21.20 -0.48 -7.73
N GLU A 26 22.20 -1.14 -8.32
CA GLU A 26 23.63 -0.94 -8.03
C GLU A 26 24.01 0.54 -8.18
N GLN A 27 23.66 1.17 -9.31
CA GLN A 27 23.97 2.57 -9.56
C GLN A 27 23.32 3.50 -8.52
N ARG A 28 22.03 3.30 -8.22
CA ARG A 28 21.31 4.11 -7.22
C ARG A 28 21.94 3.99 -5.83
N CYS A 29 22.37 2.79 -5.45
CA CYS A 29 23.07 2.58 -4.19
C CYS A 29 24.46 3.21 -4.18
N ILE A 30 25.21 3.15 -5.29
CA ILE A 30 26.51 3.82 -5.43
C ILE A 30 26.36 5.34 -5.33
N ASP A 31 25.36 5.92 -5.99
CA ASP A 31 25.07 7.36 -5.93
C ASP A 31 24.73 7.80 -4.50
N ALA A 32 24.06 6.93 -3.74
CA ALA A 32 23.79 7.08 -2.32
C ALA A 32 25.00 6.74 -1.41
N ARG A 33 26.17 6.49 -1.98
CA ARG A 33 27.44 6.15 -1.29
C ARG A 33 27.37 4.89 -0.43
N LEU A 34 26.54 3.92 -0.81
CA LEU A 34 26.44 2.64 -0.11
C LEU A 34 27.61 1.73 -0.52
N GLN A 35 28.12 0.97 0.44
CA GLN A 35 29.25 0.06 0.22
C GLN A 35 28.83 -1.11 -0.68
N ARG A 36 29.74 -1.56 -1.55
CA ARG A 36 29.49 -2.69 -2.47
C ARG A 36 29.00 -3.97 -1.79
N SER A 37 29.54 -4.29 -0.61
CA SER A 37 29.08 -5.44 0.19
C SER A 37 27.61 -5.32 0.56
N PHE A 38 27.18 -4.14 1.03
CA PHE A 38 25.78 -3.88 1.31
C PHE A 38 24.92 -4.07 0.06
N ILE A 39 25.31 -3.51 -1.08
CA ILE A 39 24.55 -3.59 -2.35
C ILE A 39 24.31 -5.05 -2.74
N GLN A 40 25.36 -5.87 -2.68
CA GLN A 40 25.27 -7.29 -3.02
C GLN A 40 24.36 -8.03 -2.04
N ASP A 41 24.63 -7.90 -0.74
CA ASP A 41 23.91 -8.62 0.31
C ASP A 41 22.43 -8.24 0.32
N SER A 42 22.11 -6.94 0.25
CA SER A 42 20.73 -6.47 0.27
C SER A 42 19.96 -6.90 -0.97
N TRP A 43 20.59 -6.89 -2.15
CA TRP A 43 19.95 -7.35 -3.38
C TRP A 43 19.64 -8.85 -3.34
N GLU A 44 20.59 -9.67 -2.90
CA GLU A 44 20.41 -11.12 -2.76
C GLU A 44 19.28 -11.44 -1.78
N LEU A 45 19.25 -10.76 -0.63
CA LEU A 45 18.20 -10.93 0.38
C LEU A 45 16.82 -10.50 -0.13
N ILE A 46 16.74 -9.42 -0.91
CA ILE A 46 15.49 -8.96 -1.52
C ILE A 46 14.96 -10.01 -2.50
N ILE A 47 15.76 -10.41 -3.49
CA ILE A 47 15.31 -11.32 -4.55
C ILE A 47 14.88 -12.68 -3.97
N ARG A 48 15.70 -13.25 -3.09
CA ARG A 48 15.38 -14.54 -2.46
C ARG A 48 14.21 -14.43 -1.48
N GLY A 49 14.10 -13.33 -0.74
CA GLY A 49 12.97 -13.08 0.14
C GLY A 49 11.65 -12.95 -0.61
N LEU A 50 11.64 -12.30 -1.78
CA LEU A 50 10.46 -12.23 -2.64
C LEU A 50 10.02 -13.63 -3.11
N GLN A 51 10.98 -14.45 -3.57
CA GLN A 51 10.69 -15.84 -3.93
C GLN A 51 10.14 -16.64 -2.76
N ARG A 52 10.78 -16.58 -1.59
CA ARG A 52 10.33 -17.28 -0.38
C ARG A 52 8.93 -16.85 0.04
N ARG A 53 8.64 -15.55 -0.08
CA ARG A 53 7.31 -15.02 0.23
C ARG A 53 6.26 -15.55 -0.73
N ALA A 54 6.57 -15.64 -2.02
CA ALA A 54 5.66 -16.23 -3.00
C ALA A 54 5.35 -17.70 -2.67
N GLU A 55 6.36 -18.50 -2.31
CA GLU A 55 6.17 -19.89 -1.86
C GLU A 55 5.27 -20.00 -0.63
N PHE A 56 5.43 -19.10 0.35
CA PHE A 56 4.56 -19.04 1.52
C PHE A 56 3.13 -18.65 1.17
N MET A 57 2.93 -17.73 0.22
CA MET A 57 1.60 -17.35 -0.24
C MET A 57 0.91 -18.52 -0.93
N GLU A 58 1.61 -19.26 -1.79
CA GLU A 58 1.10 -20.48 -2.45
C GLU A 58 0.73 -21.58 -1.44
N ALA A 59 1.52 -21.73 -0.38
CA ALA A 59 1.26 -22.67 0.71
C ALA A 59 0.21 -22.18 1.74
N GLY A 60 -0.37 -20.99 1.55
CA GLY A 60 -1.32 -20.39 2.51
C GLY A 60 -0.69 -19.93 3.83
N ALA A 61 0.64 -19.89 3.93
CA ALA A 61 1.43 -19.55 5.11
C ALA A 61 1.78 -18.05 5.20
N TRP A 62 0.80 -17.19 4.91
CA TRP A 62 0.98 -15.74 4.75
C TRP A 62 1.43 -15.02 6.04
N ASN A 63 1.32 -15.64 7.20
CA ASN A 63 1.72 -15.08 8.50
C ASN A 63 3.15 -15.44 8.92
N LEU A 64 3.85 -16.30 8.18
CA LEU A 64 5.21 -16.70 8.51
C LEU A 64 6.22 -15.61 8.15
N ARG A 65 7.20 -15.41 9.04
CA ARG A 65 8.34 -14.53 8.79
C ARG A 65 9.27 -15.13 7.74
N VAL A 66 9.63 -14.32 6.76
CA VAL A 66 10.57 -14.68 5.70
C VAL A 66 12.00 -14.51 6.22
N PRO A 67 12.81 -15.59 6.33
CA PRO A 67 14.17 -15.52 6.89
C PRO A 67 15.08 -14.49 6.21
N GLU A 68 14.96 -14.36 4.89
CA GLU A 68 15.74 -13.42 4.08
C GLU A 68 15.38 -11.96 4.42
N PHE A 69 14.11 -11.65 4.68
CA PHE A 69 13.70 -10.32 5.14
C PHE A 69 14.11 -10.05 6.58
N VAL A 70 14.15 -11.07 7.44
CA VAL A 70 14.74 -10.94 8.79
C VAL A 70 16.24 -10.66 8.71
N ALA A 71 16.95 -11.29 7.77
CA ALA A 71 18.36 -11.00 7.53
C ALA A 71 18.57 -9.60 6.92
N LEU A 72 17.66 -9.17 6.03
CA LEU A 72 17.68 -7.81 5.47
C LEU A 72 17.51 -6.77 6.57
N ASP A 73 16.57 -6.97 7.50
CA ASP A 73 16.39 -6.10 8.65
C ASP A 73 17.67 -5.99 9.51
N LYS A 74 18.34 -7.12 9.77
CA LYS A 74 19.63 -7.14 10.49
C LYS A 74 20.73 -6.40 9.73
N LEU A 75 20.74 -6.46 8.40
CA LEU A 75 21.69 -5.71 7.56
C LEU A 75 21.43 -4.20 7.63
N LEU A 76 20.17 -3.78 7.71
CA LEU A 76 19.75 -2.37 7.79
C LEU A 76 19.99 -1.76 9.16
N SER A 77 19.80 -2.54 10.23
CA SER A 77 19.75 -2.05 11.62
C SER A 77 20.96 -1.19 12.04
N PRO A 78 22.23 -1.60 11.80
CA PRO A 78 23.40 -0.81 12.21
C PRO A 78 23.52 0.54 11.49
N ARG A 79 22.80 0.70 10.37
CA ARG A 79 22.85 1.87 9.48
C ARG A 79 21.52 2.62 9.43
N ALA A 80 20.56 2.27 10.28
CA ALA A 80 19.19 2.78 10.24
C ALA A 80 19.14 4.32 10.22
N LYS A 81 20.01 4.99 10.99
CA LYS A 81 20.12 6.46 10.98
C LYS A 81 20.37 7.05 9.58
N THR A 82 21.22 6.38 8.79
CA THR A 82 21.61 6.87 7.46
C THR A 82 20.62 6.41 6.39
N LEU A 83 20.07 5.20 6.54
CA LEU A 83 19.24 4.57 5.52
C LEU A 83 17.75 4.92 5.63
N MET A 84 17.27 5.13 6.85
CA MET A 84 15.86 5.26 7.18
C MET A 84 15.49 6.65 7.69
N MET A 85 16.40 7.62 7.63
CA MET A 85 16.05 9.02 7.89
C MET A 85 16.23 9.84 6.63
N PRO A 86 15.37 10.86 6.44
CA PRO A 86 15.59 11.88 5.43
C PRO A 86 16.91 12.61 5.68
N SER A 87 17.58 13.01 4.60
CA SER A 87 18.86 13.72 4.68
C SER A 87 18.71 15.17 5.16
N VAL A 88 17.54 15.77 4.98
CA VAL A 88 17.23 17.13 5.42
C VAL A 88 16.70 17.07 6.84
N SER A 89 17.37 17.76 7.78
CA SER A 89 16.88 17.82 9.15
C SER A 89 15.79 18.89 9.30
N GLY A 90 14.71 18.57 10.03
CA GLY A 90 13.72 19.55 10.48
C GLY A 90 12.36 19.47 9.80
N THR A 91 12.25 18.72 8.71
CA THR A 91 10.98 18.33 8.09
C THR A 91 10.20 17.37 9.01
N PRO A 92 8.88 17.55 9.15
CA PRO A 92 8.05 16.62 9.90
C PRO A 92 7.98 15.26 9.19
N LEU A 93 8.12 14.18 9.97
CA LEU A 93 7.96 12.82 9.46
C LEU A 93 6.47 12.49 9.28
N ALA A 94 6.18 11.67 8.27
CA ALA A 94 4.85 11.18 7.99
C ALA A 94 4.83 9.69 7.62
N LEU A 95 3.76 9.03 8.05
CA LEU A 95 3.26 7.77 7.53
C LEU A 95 2.04 8.03 6.66
N TRP A 96 1.67 7.06 5.84
CA TRP A 96 0.49 7.17 5.01
C TRP A 96 -0.20 5.82 4.78
N SER A 97 -1.52 5.84 4.62
CA SER A 97 -2.31 4.67 4.24
C SER A 97 -3.42 5.08 3.27
N GLY A 98 -3.59 4.30 2.21
CA GLY A 98 -4.62 4.54 1.20
C GLY A 98 -4.15 4.80 -0.24
N GLY A 99 -3.03 4.20 -0.63
CA GLY A 99 -2.51 4.24 -2.01
C GLY A 99 -1.38 5.25 -2.23
N ILE A 100 -0.55 4.98 -3.23
CA ILE A 100 0.70 5.72 -3.50
C ILE A 100 0.49 7.22 -3.73
N GLN A 101 -0.70 7.62 -4.20
CA GLN A 101 -1.07 9.02 -4.38
C GLN A 101 -1.08 9.79 -3.06
N VAL A 102 -1.35 9.12 -1.93
CA VAL A 102 -1.26 9.74 -0.60
C VAL A 102 0.20 10.08 -0.29
N SER A 103 1.15 9.17 -0.54
CA SER A 103 2.60 9.46 -0.40
C SER A 103 3.01 10.69 -1.20
N GLN A 104 2.60 10.76 -2.48
CA GLN A 104 2.95 11.88 -3.36
C GLN A 104 2.38 13.20 -2.85
N TYR A 105 1.12 13.21 -2.42
CA TYR A 105 0.47 14.36 -1.84
C TYR A 105 1.16 14.85 -0.56
N VAL A 106 1.48 13.93 0.34
CA VAL A 106 2.13 14.21 1.63
C VAL A 106 3.53 14.79 1.43
N ARG A 107 4.32 14.20 0.52
CA ARG A 107 5.63 14.74 0.13
C ARG A 107 5.52 16.13 -0.50
N GLY A 108 4.52 16.34 -1.36
CA GLY A 108 4.23 17.66 -1.95
C GLY A 108 3.87 18.74 -0.92
N LYS A 109 3.37 18.34 0.25
CA LYS A 109 3.09 19.23 1.39
C LYS A 109 4.31 19.51 2.28
N GLY A 110 5.48 18.95 1.97
CA GLY A 110 6.72 19.17 2.73
C GLY A 110 6.92 18.23 3.92
N TYR A 111 6.21 17.10 3.94
CA TYR A 111 6.45 16.02 4.91
C TYR A 111 7.37 14.96 4.33
N ASP A 112 8.20 14.35 5.17
CA ASP A 112 9.04 13.25 4.75
C ASP A 112 8.42 11.90 5.11
N THR A 113 8.24 11.06 4.10
CA THR A 113 7.76 9.68 4.24
C THR A 113 8.91 8.67 4.16
N LEU A 114 8.62 7.37 4.31
CA LEU A 114 9.59 6.30 4.07
C LEU A 114 10.27 6.44 2.70
N GLU A 115 9.52 6.79 1.65
CA GLU A 115 10.05 7.00 0.29
C GLU A 115 10.97 8.24 0.17
N SER A 116 11.02 9.08 1.20
CA SER A 116 11.90 10.25 1.29
C SER A 116 13.26 9.91 1.94
N THR A 117 13.38 8.72 2.53
CA THR A 117 14.63 8.21 3.11
C THR A 117 15.57 7.71 2.01
N VAL A 118 16.86 7.56 2.34
CA VAL A 118 17.86 7.09 1.37
C VAL A 118 17.48 5.72 0.79
N TYR A 119 17.18 4.74 1.65
CA TYR A 119 16.92 3.38 1.18
C TYR A 119 15.48 3.19 0.70
N GLY A 120 14.51 3.78 1.39
CA GLY A 120 13.11 3.77 0.94
C GLY A 120 12.94 4.46 -0.40
N GLY A 121 13.63 5.57 -0.65
CA GLY A 121 13.61 6.27 -1.94
C GLY A 121 14.33 5.53 -3.08
N ILE A 122 15.32 4.69 -2.76
CA ILE A 122 15.88 3.74 -3.74
C ILE A 122 14.81 2.72 -4.10
N LEU A 123 14.20 2.05 -3.12
CA LEU A 123 13.21 1.00 -3.36
C LEU A 123 11.93 1.52 -4.03
N ASP A 124 11.44 2.72 -3.68
CA ASP A 124 10.30 3.38 -4.34
C ASP A 124 10.50 3.48 -5.86
N LYS A 125 11.73 3.79 -6.29
CA LYS A 125 12.09 3.85 -7.72
C LYS A 125 12.22 2.48 -8.37
N MET A 126 12.47 1.44 -7.58
CA MET A 126 12.63 0.06 -8.05
C MET A 126 11.33 -0.74 -8.04
N THR A 127 10.30 -0.28 -7.34
CA THR A 127 8.99 -0.95 -7.24
C THR A 127 7.84 -0.11 -7.81
N ASN A 128 8.10 0.93 -8.59
CA ASN A 128 7.02 1.72 -9.20
C ASN A 128 6.34 0.95 -10.36
N PRO A 129 5.17 1.39 -10.88
CA PRO A 129 4.48 0.66 -11.96
C PRO A 129 5.31 0.41 -13.24
N GLY A 130 6.39 1.17 -13.45
CA GLY A 130 7.33 0.96 -14.56
C GLY A 130 8.50 0.04 -14.22
N PHE A 131 8.80 -0.18 -12.93
CA PHE A 131 9.93 -0.96 -12.43
C PHE A 131 9.43 -1.94 -11.37
N LYS A 132 9.44 -3.23 -11.69
CA LYS A 132 9.08 -4.30 -10.75
C LYS A 132 10.32 -5.11 -10.40
N ILE A 133 10.63 -5.23 -9.11
CA ILE A 133 11.67 -6.16 -8.62
C ILE A 133 11.13 -7.59 -8.66
N TRP A 134 9.84 -7.77 -8.38
CA TRP A 134 9.18 -9.06 -8.54
C TRP A 134 8.77 -9.27 -9.99
N LEU A 135 9.36 -10.28 -10.64
CA LEU A 135 9.07 -10.64 -12.03
C LEU A 135 8.42 -12.02 -12.16
N GLY A 136 8.09 -12.69 -11.05
CA GLY A 136 7.44 -14.01 -11.06
C GLY A 136 5.94 -13.98 -11.40
N SER A 137 5.29 -12.82 -11.31
CA SER A 137 3.90 -12.60 -11.76
C SER A 137 3.64 -11.12 -12.06
N GLU A 138 2.48 -10.84 -12.67
CA GLU A 138 2.08 -9.47 -13.02
C GLU A 138 1.47 -8.67 -11.86
N ASP A 139 1.08 -9.32 -10.77
CA ASP A 139 0.54 -8.65 -9.60
C ASP A 139 1.63 -8.06 -8.69
N TRP A 140 1.22 -7.27 -7.70
CA TRP A 140 2.14 -6.70 -6.71
C TRP A 140 2.83 -7.79 -5.87
N GLY A 141 2.15 -8.93 -5.73
CA GLY A 141 2.71 -10.20 -5.26
C GLY A 141 3.42 -10.09 -3.90
N PRO A 142 4.62 -10.69 -3.76
CA PRO A 142 5.36 -10.75 -2.50
C PRO A 142 5.97 -9.43 -2.03
N GLN A 143 5.88 -8.35 -2.83
CA GLN A 143 6.54 -7.07 -2.52
C GLN A 143 5.98 -6.39 -1.25
N GLY A 144 4.73 -6.67 -0.87
CA GLY A 144 4.16 -6.16 0.39
C GLY A 144 5.03 -6.49 1.60
N ALA A 145 5.51 -7.74 1.71
CA ALA A 145 6.34 -8.16 2.84
C ALA A 145 7.74 -7.52 2.88
N LEU A 146 8.26 -7.11 1.72
CA LEU A 146 9.48 -6.29 1.66
C LEU A 146 9.21 -4.90 2.27
N TRP A 147 8.12 -4.26 1.85
CA TRP A 147 7.70 -2.95 2.35
C TRP A 147 7.39 -2.98 3.84
N ASP A 148 6.73 -4.03 4.34
CA ASP A 148 6.49 -4.28 5.76
C ASP A 148 7.80 -4.27 6.56
N THR A 149 8.83 -4.96 6.05
CA THR A 149 10.13 -5.08 6.72
C THR A 149 10.85 -3.73 6.83
N ILE A 150 10.94 -2.99 5.73
CA ILE A 150 11.64 -1.69 5.74
C ILE A 150 10.84 -0.62 6.48
N SER A 151 9.51 -0.70 6.45
CA SER A 151 8.62 0.20 7.15
C SER A 151 8.71 0.02 8.66
N ALA A 152 8.71 -1.22 9.16
CA ALA A 152 8.95 -1.52 10.58
C ALA A 152 10.28 -0.91 11.06
N ARG A 153 11.37 -1.10 10.29
CA ARG A 153 12.69 -0.55 10.61
C ARG A 153 12.71 0.99 10.60
N TYR A 154 12.02 1.62 9.65
CA TYR A 154 11.86 3.07 9.60
C TYR A 154 11.17 3.60 10.85
N VAL A 155 10.04 3.01 11.21
CA VAL A 155 9.25 3.45 12.36
C VAL A 155 9.98 3.24 13.68
N GLU A 156 10.63 2.08 13.86
CA GLU A 156 11.43 1.81 15.07
C GLU A 156 12.52 2.89 15.26
N PHE A 157 13.21 3.25 14.17
CA PHE A 157 14.25 4.28 14.24
C PHE A 157 13.66 5.69 14.42
N ALA A 158 12.58 6.03 13.71
CA ALA A 158 11.87 7.30 13.86
C ALA A 158 11.42 7.51 15.31
N ALA A 159 10.82 6.49 15.93
CA ALA A 159 10.37 6.53 17.33
C ALA A 159 11.52 6.73 18.32
N SER A 160 12.75 6.33 17.98
CA SER A 160 13.94 6.53 18.81
C SER A 160 14.45 7.99 18.81
N CYS A 161 14.08 8.78 17.80
CA CYS A 161 14.63 10.13 17.58
C CYS A 161 13.56 11.23 17.49
N ARG A 162 12.27 10.88 17.39
CA ARG A 162 11.13 11.80 17.33
C ARG A 162 10.07 11.38 18.34
N ASP A 163 9.44 12.36 18.99
CA ASP A 163 8.31 12.10 19.90
C ASP A 163 6.96 12.09 19.20
N THR A 164 6.89 12.70 18.02
CA THR A 164 5.68 12.78 17.22
C THR A 164 5.95 12.45 15.76
N MET A 165 4.91 12.01 15.08
CA MET A 165 4.89 11.77 13.64
C MET A 165 3.47 11.97 13.11
N HIS A 166 3.34 12.35 11.84
CA HIS A 166 2.05 12.53 11.20
C HIS A 166 1.62 11.23 10.50
N VAL A 167 0.32 10.97 10.42
CA VAL A 167 -0.24 9.81 9.71
C VAL A 167 -1.33 10.31 8.79
N PHE A 168 -1.12 10.20 7.48
CA PHE A 168 -2.10 10.61 6.48
C PHE A 168 -2.90 9.41 6.00
N MET A 169 -4.21 9.44 6.24
CA MET A 169 -5.08 8.30 6.02
C MET A 169 -6.20 8.65 5.06
N ARG A 170 -6.42 7.78 4.09
CA ARG A 170 -7.61 7.80 3.24
C ARG A 170 -8.46 6.55 3.40
N THR A 171 -7.87 5.48 3.92
CA THR A 171 -8.51 4.17 4.09
C THR A 171 -8.22 3.65 5.49
N HIS A 172 -9.04 2.73 5.97
CA HIS A 172 -8.82 2.04 7.24
C HIS A 172 -8.66 0.54 6.96
N ASP A 173 -7.64 0.22 6.15
CA ASP A 173 -7.29 -1.16 5.84
C ASP A 173 -6.46 -1.76 6.98
N LEU A 174 -7.08 -2.63 7.79
CA LEU A 174 -6.43 -3.27 8.94
C LEU A 174 -5.28 -4.21 8.54
N GLU A 175 -5.22 -4.65 7.28
CA GLU A 175 -4.11 -5.44 6.75
C GLU A 175 -3.04 -4.58 6.08
N SER A 176 -3.22 -3.26 6.03
CA SER A 176 -2.20 -2.36 5.49
C SER A 176 -0.93 -2.40 6.34
N THR A 177 0.22 -2.17 5.70
CA THR A 177 1.52 -2.00 6.37
C THR A 177 1.45 -1.03 7.54
N PHE A 178 0.63 0.03 7.44
CA PHE A 178 0.43 0.96 8.54
C PHE A 178 -0.10 0.29 9.80
N TYR A 179 -1.15 -0.53 9.69
CA TYR A 179 -1.77 -1.18 10.85
C TYR A 179 -1.00 -2.43 11.30
N GLY A 180 -0.51 -3.23 10.35
CA GLY A 180 0.19 -4.48 10.64
C GLY A 180 1.57 -4.25 11.27
N GLU A 181 2.29 -3.23 10.79
CA GLU A 181 3.69 -3.01 11.17
C GLU A 181 3.93 -1.64 11.77
N GLU A 182 3.53 -0.55 11.12
CA GLU A 182 3.97 0.80 11.52
C GLU A 182 3.40 1.19 12.89
N LEU A 183 2.08 1.16 13.06
CA LEU A 183 1.44 1.55 14.31
C LEU A 183 1.87 0.66 15.49
N VAL A 184 1.99 -0.64 15.24
CA VAL A 184 2.41 -1.63 16.24
C VAL A 184 3.85 -1.35 16.68
N ASN A 185 4.78 -1.20 15.74
CA ASN A 185 6.19 -0.96 16.05
C ASN A 185 6.42 0.42 16.68
N TRP A 186 5.67 1.45 16.27
CA TRP A 186 5.71 2.78 16.90
C TRP A 186 5.32 2.71 18.38
N ARG A 187 4.15 2.12 18.68
CA ARG A 187 3.65 1.98 20.06
C ARG A 187 4.59 1.16 20.92
N LYS A 188 5.13 0.07 20.37
CA LYS A 188 6.13 -0.77 21.05
C LYS A 188 7.40 0.02 21.36
N ALA A 189 7.95 0.75 20.40
CA ALA A 189 9.15 1.56 20.58
C ALA A 189 8.94 2.68 21.61
N LYS A 190 7.77 3.33 21.60
CA LYS A 190 7.39 4.36 22.57
C LYS A 190 6.94 3.80 23.93
N ARG A 191 6.86 2.48 24.09
CA ARG A 191 6.35 1.78 25.28
C ARG A 191 4.96 2.27 25.70
N LYS A 192 4.14 2.66 24.73
CA LYS A 192 2.79 3.18 24.94
C LYS A 192 1.79 2.03 24.95
N LYS A 193 0.84 2.10 25.88
CA LYS A 193 -0.35 1.25 25.84
C LYS A 193 -1.33 1.77 24.79
N GLU A 194 -2.19 0.90 24.28
CA GLU A 194 -3.22 1.26 23.29
C GLU A 194 -4.18 2.36 23.77
N THR A 195 -4.36 2.48 25.09
CA THR A 195 -5.21 3.49 25.74
C THR A 195 -4.53 4.84 25.92
N GLU A 196 -3.22 4.94 25.68
CA GLU A 196 -2.44 6.16 25.85
C GLU A 196 -2.28 6.89 24.51
N PRO A 197 -2.15 8.24 24.52
CA PRO A 197 -1.75 8.97 23.32
C PRO A 197 -0.42 8.42 22.80
N ASP A 198 -0.43 7.91 21.57
CA ASP A 198 0.74 7.36 20.90
C ASP A 198 1.68 8.44 20.38
N GLY A 199 1.28 9.72 20.41
CA GLY A 199 2.07 10.84 19.90
C GLY A 199 1.95 11.01 18.38
N LEU A 200 1.03 10.29 17.75
CA LEU A 200 0.75 10.42 16.33
C LEU A 200 -0.34 11.46 16.09
N THR A 201 -0.15 12.27 15.04
CA THR A 201 -1.16 13.21 14.54
C THR A 201 -1.79 12.63 13.28
N TYR A 202 -3.09 12.35 13.31
CA TYR A 202 -3.81 11.66 12.24
C TYR A 202 -4.52 12.66 11.33
N HIS A 203 -4.18 12.65 10.05
CA HIS A 203 -4.76 13.48 9.01
C HIS A 203 -5.65 12.61 8.13
N VAL A 204 -6.96 12.68 8.33
CA VAL A 204 -7.93 11.99 7.50
C VAL A 204 -8.21 12.84 6.26
N LEU A 205 -7.80 12.33 5.10
CA LEU A 205 -7.94 12.96 3.80
C LEU A 205 -9.20 12.42 3.11
N VAL A 206 -10.18 13.30 2.91
CA VAL A 206 -11.48 12.96 2.31
C VAL A 206 -11.84 13.90 1.17
N GLY A 207 -12.60 13.37 0.21
CA GLY A 207 -13.01 14.06 -1.00
C GLY A 207 -13.19 13.10 -2.17
N MET A 208 -14.17 13.38 -3.03
CA MET A 208 -14.55 12.50 -4.16
C MET A 208 -13.60 12.62 -5.36
N ASP A 209 -12.97 13.78 -5.54
CA ASP A 209 -12.14 14.12 -6.71
C ASP A 209 -10.84 14.86 -6.35
N SER A 210 -10.58 15.09 -5.05
CA SER A 210 -9.43 15.86 -4.56
C SER A 210 -9.19 15.63 -3.06
N PHE A 211 -7.94 15.74 -2.60
CA PHE A 211 -7.57 15.74 -1.17
C PHE A 211 -7.95 17.07 -0.47
N ASN A 212 -9.12 17.64 -0.83
CA ASN A 212 -9.52 19.00 -0.48
C ASN A 212 -10.09 19.13 0.94
N VAL A 213 -10.47 18.03 1.57
CA VAL A 213 -10.92 18.04 2.97
C VAL A 213 -9.96 17.23 3.80
N GLU A 214 -9.27 17.91 4.70
CA GLU A 214 -8.38 17.34 5.68
C GLU A 214 -8.98 17.53 7.07
N LYS A 215 -9.10 16.45 7.83
CA LYS A 215 -9.52 16.47 9.23
C LYS A 215 -8.41 15.90 10.09
N VAL A 216 -8.02 16.64 11.12
CA VAL A 216 -6.89 16.32 11.97
C VAL A 216 -7.38 15.82 13.32
N PHE A 217 -6.78 14.74 13.81
CA PHE A 217 -7.08 14.08 15.07
C PHE A 217 -5.78 13.77 15.82
N VAL A 218 -5.86 13.69 17.13
CA VAL A 218 -4.73 13.31 18.01
C VAL A 218 -4.89 11.90 18.58
N ARG A 219 -5.93 11.17 18.15
CA ARG A 219 -6.23 9.80 18.55
C ARG A 219 -6.67 8.99 17.34
N GLU A 220 -6.05 7.83 17.19
CA GLU A 220 -6.35 6.86 16.13
C GLU A 220 -7.85 6.51 16.09
N LYS A 221 -8.44 6.21 17.26
CA LYS A 221 -9.85 5.84 17.39
C LYS A 221 -10.81 6.89 16.83
N GLU A 222 -10.49 8.18 17.01
CA GLU A 222 -11.32 9.29 16.54
C GLU A 222 -11.17 9.47 15.02
N ALA A 223 -9.94 9.41 14.51
CA ALA A 223 -9.67 9.43 13.07
C ALA A 223 -10.38 8.27 12.35
N LYS A 224 -10.28 7.06 12.91
CA LYS A 224 -10.96 5.85 12.44
C LYS A 224 -12.48 6.04 12.42
N ALA A 225 -13.07 6.46 13.53
CA ALA A 225 -14.52 6.64 13.63
C ALA A 225 -15.03 7.66 12.59
N PHE A 226 -14.30 8.77 12.41
CA PHE A 226 -14.63 9.77 11.40
C PHE A 226 -14.55 9.19 9.98
N LEU A 227 -13.45 8.51 9.65
CA LEU A 227 -13.24 7.95 8.31
C LEU A 227 -14.29 6.89 7.97
N LEU A 228 -14.59 5.96 8.88
CA LEU A 228 -15.63 4.95 8.68
C LEU A 228 -17.02 5.58 8.50
N THR A 229 -17.35 6.60 9.30
CA THR A 229 -18.62 7.33 9.16
C THR A 229 -18.71 8.00 7.80
N PHE A 230 -17.63 8.64 7.35
CA PHE A 230 -17.58 9.31 6.05
C PHE A 230 -17.71 8.32 4.88
N LEU A 231 -16.98 7.20 4.92
CA LEU A 231 -17.07 6.15 3.90
C LEU A 231 -18.47 5.51 3.84
N GLY A 232 -19.10 5.28 5.00
CA GLY A 232 -20.49 4.80 5.07
C GLY A 232 -21.49 5.80 4.46
N GLN A 233 -21.34 7.10 4.74
CA GLN A 233 -22.17 8.14 4.13
C GLN A 233 -22.00 8.22 2.60
N LEU A 234 -20.77 8.07 2.10
CA LEU A 234 -20.51 8.03 0.67
C LEU A 234 -21.18 6.82 0.02
N GLN A 235 -21.08 5.65 0.63
CA GLN A 235 -21.75 4.45 0.16
C GLN A 235 -23.27 4.64 0.11
N SER A 236 -23.90 5.10 1.19
CA SER A 236 -25.36 5.31 1.22
C SER A 236 -25.84 6.34 0.21
N ARG A 237 -25.06 7.41 -0.05
CA ARG A 237 -25.36 8.39 -1.11
C ARG A 237 -25.23 7.79 -2.50
N PHE A 238 -24.23 6.95 -2.72
CA PHE A 238 -24.03 6.27 -3.99
C PHE A 238 -25.14 5.24 -4.24
N GLU A 239 -25.48 4.42 -3.25
CA GLU A 239 -26.61 3.48 -3.30
C GLU A 239 -27.90 4.22 -3.64
N ARG A 240 -28.17 5.34 -2.96
CA ARG A 240 -29.34 6.18 -3.23
C ARG A 240 -29.34 6.75 -4.64
N ASN A 241 -28.23 7.34 -5.10
CA ASN A 241 -28.14 7.92 -6.45
C ASN A 241 -28.21 6.86 -7.57
N MET A 242 -27.64 5.67 -7.36
CA MET A 242 -27.77 4.55 -8.29
C MET A 242 -29.22 4.06 -8.38
N LEU A 243 -29.88 3.89 -7.23
CA LEU A 243 -31.27 3.42 -7.15
C LEU A 243 -32.28 4.45 -7.67
N GLU A 244 -32.09 5.73 -7.36
CA GLU A 244 -33.05 6.80 -7.69
C GLU A 244 -32.82 7.41 -9.08
N GLN A 245 -31.58 7.46 -9.56
CA GLN A 245 -31.23 8.21 -10.78
C GLN A 245 -30.65 7.32 -11.89
N GLY A 246 -30.42 6.02 -11.63
CA GLY A 246 -29.80 5.11 -12.60
C GLY A 246 -28.37 5.52 -13.01
N VAL A 247 -27.72 6.41 -12.25
CA VAL A 247 -26.41 6.95 -12.58
C VAL A 247 -25.32 6.04 -12.02
N ASN A 248 -24.62 5.35 -12.90
CA ASN A 248 -23.50 4.48 -12.53
C ASN A 248 -22.20 5.29 -12.35
N HIS A 249 -21.93 5.79 -11.14
CA HIS A 249 -20.71 6.56 -10.85
C HIS A 249 -19.43 5.71 -10.72
N ARG A 250 -19.53 4.37 -10.88
CA ARG A 250 -18.38 3.44 -10.90
C ARG A 250 -17.30 3.82 -11.92
N TYR A 251 -17.69 4.61 -12.92
CA TYR A 251 -16.89 4.95 -14.09
C TYR A 251 -16.31 6.37 -14.11
N ARG A 252 -16.48 7.20 -13.06
CA ARG A 252 -16.16 8.64 -13.16
C ARG A 252 -14.85 9.14 -12.54
N SER A 253 -14.17 8.41 -11.65
CA SER A 253 -12.81 8.82 -11.22
C SER A 253 -11.94 7.65 -10.72
N GLU A 254 -10.63 7.69 -10.98
CA GLU A 254 -9.65 6.80 -10.36
C GLU A 254 -9.73 6.87 -8.83
N VAL A 255 -10.03 8.06 -8.31
CA VAL A 255 -10.30 8.37 -6.91
C VAL A 255 -11.46 7.53 -6.35
N TRP A 256 -12.51 7.25 -7.13
CA TRP A 256 -13.61 6.38 -6.72
C TRP A 256 -13.24 4.90 -6.72
N ARG A 257 -12.48 4.42 -7.73
CA ARG A 257 -11.95 3.04 -7.73
C ARG A 257 -11.06 2.79 -6.51
N ASP A 258 -10.28 3.79 -6.11
CA ASP A 258 -9.49 3.75 -4.89
C ASP A 258 -10.36 3.76 -3.62
N ASN A 259 -11.46 4.52 -3.59
CA ASN A 259 -12.41 4.53 -2.46
C ASN A 259 -13.25 3.22 -2.35
N GLU A 260 -13.67 2.62 -3.47
CA GLU A 260 -14.35 1.31 -3.49
C GLU A 260 -13.39 0.20 -3.06
N ARG A 261 -12.14 0.25 -3.55
CA ARG A 261 -11.07 -0.66 -3.10
C ARG A 261 -10.82 -0.48 -1.60
N ALA A 262 -10.63 0.76 -1.14
CA ALA A 262 -10.46 1.09 0.27
C ALA A 262 -11.55 0.52 1.18
N TYR A 263 -12.81 0.71 0.78
CA TYR A 263 -13.97 0.19 1.49
C TYR A 263 -14.00 -1.34 1.50
N ARG A 264 -13.72 -1.98 0.35
CA ARG A 264 -13.66 -3.43 0.24
C ARG A 264 -12.51 -4.04 1.03
N ASP A 265 -11.33 -3.43 1.01
CA ASP A 265 -10.15 -3.89 1.75
C ASP A 265 -10.39 -3.74 3.27
N THR A 266 -11.04 -2.66 3.70
CA THR A 266 -11.51 -2.47 5.09
C THR A 266 -12.43 -3.61 5.56
N LEU A 267 -13.19 -4.25 4.68
CA LEU A 267 -14.21 -5.26 5.03
C LEU A 267 -13.85 -6.71 4.71
N ARG A 268 -12.95 -6.99 3.76
CA ARG A 268 -12.79 -8.35 3.22
C ARG A 268 -11.87 -9.28 4.00
N LYS A 269 -10.98 -8.78 4.88
CA LYS A 269 -9.83 -9.58 5.30
C LYS A 269 -9.53 -9.52 6.80
N LYS A 270 -10.47 -10.02 7.59
CA LYS A 270 -10.33 -11.17 8.50
C LYS A 270 -11.63 -11.31 9.30
N THR A 271 -12.30 -12.42 8.96
CA THR A 271 -13.51 -13.02 9.54
C THR A 271 -14.62 -12.06 9.96
N TYR A 272 -15.51 -11.84 9.01
CA TYR A 272 -16.91 -11.47 9.18
C TYR A 272 -17.61 -12.20 10.34
N GLU A 273 -17.13 -13.37 10.79
CA GLU A 273 -17.63 -14.08 11.99
C GLU A 273 -17.28 -13.40 13.32
N SER A 274 -16.06 -12.89 13.48
CA SER A 274 -15.66 -12.13 14.69
C SER A 274 -16.34 -10.75 14.76
N TYR A 275 -16.69 -10.20 13.59
CA TYR A 275 -17.47 -8.97 13.46
C TYR A 275 -18.99 -9.24 13.54
N ARG A 276 -19.46 -10.42 13.13
CA ARG A 276 -20.87 -10.88 13.26
C ARG A 276 -21.30 -10.93 14.71
N GLU A 277 -20.48 -11.53 15.58
CA GLU A 277 -20.77 -11.61 17.02
C GLU A 277 -20.81 -10.22 17.70
N TYR A 278 -20.21 -9.19 17.07
CA TYR A 278 -20.27 -7.80 17.53
C TYR A 278 -21.45 -7.00 16.93
N MET A 279 -22.04 -7.45 15.81
CA MET A 279 -22.99 -6.70 14.98
C MET A 279 -24.30 -7.46 14.68
N GLU A 280 -24.66 -8.49 15.44
CA GLU A 280 -25.89 -9.28 15.22
C GLU A 280 -27.18 -8.41 15.28
N HIS A 281 -27.55 -7.85 14.13
CA HIS A 281 -28.88 -7.61 13.53
C HIS A 281 -28.81 -6.40 12.56
N PRO A 282 -29.49 -6.34 11.39
CA PRO A 282 -29.98 -7.33 10.43
C PRO A 282 -29.57 -6.95 8.98
N LEU A 283 -28.53 -7.57 8.38
CA LEU A 283 -28.07 -7.19 7.02
C LEU A 283 -27.95 -8.35 6.03
N ARG A 284 -28.19 -9.59 6.46
CA ARG A 284 -28.08 -10.77 5.59
C ARG A 284 -29.13 -10.79 4.48
N GLN A 285 -30.38 -10.47 4.82
CA GLN A 285 -31.49 -10.39 3.85
C GLN A 285 -31.26 -9.29 2.80
N THR A 286 -30.59 -8.20 3.18
CA THR A 286 -30.29 -7.08 2.27
C THR A 286 -29.20 -7.42 1.27
N VAL A 287 -28.17 -8.18 1.68
CA VAL A 287 -27.09 -8.63 0.79
C VAL A 287 -27.58 -9.70 -0.18
N GLU A 288 -28.42 -10.63 0.29
CA GLU A 288 -29.05 -11.66 -0.56
C GLU A 288 -30.01 -11.01 -1.58
N ALA A 289 -30.83 -10.04 -1.17
CA ALA A 289 -31.68 -9.26 -2.08
C ALA A 289 -30.89 -8.42 -3.11
N PHE A 290 -29.70 -7.92 -2.73
CA PHE A 290 -28.83 -7.17 -3.63
C PHE A 290 -28.21 -8.06 -4.71
N HIS A 291 -27.77 -9.27 -4.34
CA HIS A 291 -27.24 -10.25 -5.30
C HIS A 291 -28.32 -10.71 -6.30
N GLU A 292 -29.54 -10.94 -5.83
CA GLU A 292 -30.68 -11.32 -6.68
C GLU A 292 -31.09 -10.18 -7.63
N ALA A 293 -31.10 -8.94 -7.15
CA ALA A 293 -31.38 -7.76 -7.98
C ALA A 293 -30.28 -7.49 -9.03
N GLU A 294 -29.00 -7.72 -8.68
CA GLU A 294 -27.87 -7.61 -9.61
C GLU A 294 -27.95 -8.69 -10.71
N GLN A 295 -28.30 -9.94 -10.36
CA GLN A 295 -28.53 -11.01 -11.34
C GLN A 295 -29.74 -10.77 -12.24
N ALA A 296 -30.80 -10.16 -11.71
CA ALA A 296 -31.99 -9.81 -12.49
C ALA A 296 -31.72 -8.68 -13.51
N LEU A 297 -30.77 -7.78 -13.22
CA LEU A 297 -30.42 -6.64 -14.07
C LEU A 297 -29.32 -6.94 -15.09
N CYS A 298 -28.55 -8.01 -14.92
CA CYS A 298 -27.51 -8.41 -15.88
C CYS A 298 -27.39 -9.94 -15.97
N PRO A 299 -28.25 -10.60 -16.77
CA PRO A 299 -28.28 -12.06 -16.85
C PRO A 299 -27.14 -12.67 -17.68
N ASP A 300 -26.32 -11.85 -18.35
CA ASP A 300 -25.22 -12.32 -19.20
C ASP A 300 -23.94 -12.60 -18.41
N LYS A 301 -23.71 -13.90 -18.23
CA LYS A 301 -22.48 -14.51 -17.74
C LYS A 301 -21.36 -14.34 -18.78
N ASP A 302 -20.54 -13.29 -18.69
CA ASP A 302 -19.13 -13.36 -19.13
C ASP A 302 -18.31 -12.09 -18.82
N PHE A 303 -18.39 -11.56 -17.60
CA PHE A 303 -17.41 -10.55 -17.18
C PHE A 303 -16.04 -11.21 -16.90
N ASN A 304 -15.17 -11.17 -17.92
CA ASN A 304 -13.76 -11.53 -17.77
C ASN A 304 -12.90 -10.26 -17.52
N PRO A 305 -12.38 -10.05 -16.30
CA PRO A 305 -11.59 -8.86 -15.95
C PRO A 305 -10.31 -8.67 -16.79
N ARG A 306 -9.86 -9.68 -17.55
CA ARG A 306 -8.73 -9.57 -18.48
C ARG A 306 -9.04 -8.78 -19.76
N LYS A 307 -10.31 -8.66 -20.17
CA LYS A 307 -10.71 -7.82 -21.31
C LYS A 307 -10.77 -6.32 -20.98
N PHE A 308 -10.59 -5.94 -19.72
CA PHE A 308 -10.71 -4.55 -19.27
C PHE A 308 -9.44 -3.71 -19.51
N SER A 309 -8.25 -4.34 -19.55
CA SER A 309 -7.00 -3.63 -19.83
C SER A 309 -6.92 -3.19 -21.30
N SER A 310 -7.45 -3.99 -22.24
CA SER A 310 -7.44 -3.64 -23.67
C SER A 310 -8.32 -2.42 -23.99
N VAL A 311 -9.40 -2.22 -23.24
CA VAL A 311 -10.29 -1.05 -23.39
C VAL A 311 -9.62 0.24 -22.87
N MET A 312 -8.83 0.15 -21.79
CA MET A 312 -8.06 1.29 -21.28
C MET A 312 -6.87 1.64 -22.18
N ASP A 313 -6.21 0.65 -22.79
CA ASP A 313 -5.14 0.88 -23.77
C ASP A 313 -5.66 1.55 -25.05
N GLU A 314 -6.88 1.20 -25.48
CA GLU A 314 -7.56 1.82 -26.63
C GLU A 314 -8.03 3.25 -26.35
N LEU A 315 -8.53 3.51 -25.13
CA LEU A 315 -8.88 4.85 -24.64
C LEU A 315 -7.66 5.76 -24.50
N LEU A 316 -6.52 5.23 -24.04
CA LEU A 316 -5.26 5.97 -23.92
C LEU A 316 -4.60 6.22 -25.29
N ARG A 317 -4.76 5.32 -26.26
CA ARG A 317 -4.34 5.52 -27.66
C ARG A 317 -5.13 6.65 -28.33
N THR A 318 -6.44 6.66 -28.17
CA THR A 318 -7.33 7.68 -28.77
C THR A 318 -7.16 9.05 -28.13
N THR A 319 -6.79 9.14 -26.85
CA THR A 319 -6.47 10.43 -26.20
C THR A 319 -5.08 10.95 -26.55
N ARG A 320 -4.10 10.10 -26.86
CA ARG A 320 -2.78 10.54 -27.36
C ARG A 320 -2.83 11.01 -28.82
N ALA A 321 -3.63 10.37 -29.67
CA ALA A 321 -3.85 10.82 -31.05
C ALA A 321 -4.53 12.21 -31.13
N LYS A 322 -5.32 12.58 -30.11
CA LYS A 322 -5.98 13.90 -30.01
C LYS A 322 -5.11 15.03 -29.42
N ARG A 323 -3.88 14.74 -28.99
CA ARG A 323 -2.94 15.74 -28.43
C ARG A 323 -1.71 15.99 -29.32
N GLY A 324 -1.73 15.48 -30.55
CA GLY A 324 -0.72 15.74 -31.58
C GLY A 324 -1.28 16.61 -32.71
N GLU A 325 -1.89 17.73 -32.35
CA GLU A 325 -2.06 18.92 -33.21
C GLU A 325 -1.19 20.05 -32.66
#